data_AF-A0A8J3VQV9-F1
#
_entry.id   AF-A0A8J3VQV9-F1
#
_cell.length_a   1.000
_cell.length_b   1.000
_cell.length_c   1.000
_cell.angle_alpha   90.00
_cell.angle_beta   90.00
_cell.angle_gamma   90.00
#
_symmetry.space_group_name_H-M   'P 1'
#
loop_
_entity.id
_entity.type
_entity.pdbx_description
1 polymer ?
#
loop_
_entity_poly.entity_id
_entity_poly.type
_entity_poly.pdbx_seq_one_letter_code
_entity_poly.pdbx_strand_id
1 'polypeptide(L)'
;MSPRPGTLLTKIKDHNRYNGFLFSAVEFGVIAAVTAGLGVYFVVAHRWVPALVAIGLAVNCTPVAVLALRSRARHEPQIGYAGLASAETRRQIRAERPHLLRDTLTITGLTLIPYAAALRLLVERGRGAVTPGAGAREDA
;
A
#
# COMPACT_ATOMS: atom_id res chain seq x y z
N MET A 1 6.65 -22.82 15.45
CA MET A 1 6.34 -23.13 14.04
C MET A 1 6.90 -22.02 13.16
N SER A 2 8.01 -22.28 12.48
CA SER A 2 8.54 -21.35 11.47
C SER A 2 7.65 -21.44 10.22
N PRO A 3 7.12 -20.32 9.70
CA PRO A 3 6.26 -20.35 8.52
C PRO A 3 7.01 -20.89 7.31
N ARG A 4 6.32 -21.64 6.44
CA ARG A 4 6.92 -22.21 5.23
C ARG A 4 7.56 -21.10 4.37
N PRO A 5 8.75 -21.34 3.78
CA PRO A 5 9.34 -20.40 2.84
C PRO A 5 8.37 -20.18 1.66
N GLY A 6 8.16 -18.91 1.30
CA GLY A 6 7.27 -18.51 0.19
C GLY A 6 5.83 -18.15 0.56
N THR A 7 5.38 -18.34 1.81
CA THR A 7 4.02 -17.93 2.21
C THR A 7 3.86 -16.41 2.29
N LEU A 8 2.63 -15.90 2.13
CA LEU A 8 2.30 -14.48 2.24
C LEU A 8 2.80 -13.89 3.57
N LEU A 9 2.66 -14.63 4.67
CA LEU A 9 3.13 -14.22 5.99
C LEU A 9 4.66 -14.05 6.02
N THR A 10 5.41 -14.95 5.38
CA THR A 10 6.86 -14.84 5.27
C THR A 10 7.25 -13.59 4.48
N LYS A 11 6.55 -13.30 3.37
CA LYS A 11 6.77 -12.09 2.58
C LYS A 11 6.49 -10.81 3.37
N ILE A 12 5.39 -10.76 4.14
CA ILE A 12 5.05 -9.63 5.00
C ILE A 12 6.13 -9.41 6.07
N LYS A 13 6.57 -10.48 6.73
CA LYS A 13 7.63 -10.40 7.75
C LYS A 13 8.95 -9.93 7.16
N ASP A 14 9.34 -10.47 6.02
CA ASP A 14 10.56 -10.06 5.32
C ASP A 14 10.48 -8.58 4.94
N HIS A 15 9.38 -8.14 4.30
CA HIS A 15 9.15 -6.73 3.96
C HIS A 15 9.28 -5.80 5.18
N ASN A 16 8.57 -6.13 6.27
CA ASN A 16 8.60 -5.38 7.52
C ASN A 16 10.01 -5.31 8.13
N ARG A 17 10.78 -6.40 8.03
CA ARG A 17 12.16 -6.49 8.53
C ARG A 17 13.12 -5.63 7.72
N TYR A 18 12.98 -5.63 6.39
CA TYR A 18 13.86 -4.87 5.48
C TYR A 18 13.54 -3.36 5.50
N ASN A 19 12.26 -2.98 5.49
CA ASN A 19 11.87 -1.56 5.54
C ASN A 19 11.98 -0.97 6.94
N GLY A 20 11.88 -1.81 7.97
CA GLY A 20 11.87 -1.41 9.37
C GLY A 20 10.44 -1.32 9.89
N PHE A 21 10.22 -1.89 11.06
CA PHE A 21 8.88 -2.14 11.59
C PHE A 21 8.07 -0.86 11.83
N LEU A 22 8.72 0.23 12.26
CA LEU A 22 8.00 1.50 12.45
C LEU A 22 7.56 2.10 11.13
N PHE A 23 8.43 2.07 10.13
CA PHE A 23 8.13 2.59 8.81
C PHE A 23 6.97 1.82 8.20
N SER A 24 7.05 0.48 8.16
CA SER A 24 5.97 -0.35 7.63
C SER A 24 4.66 -0.20 8.42
N ALA A 25 4.71 -0.04 9.74
CA ALA A 25 3.51 0.23 10.54
C ALA A 25 2.85 1.55 10.15
N VAL A 26 3.63 2.62 9.97
CA VAL A 26 3.13 3.95 9.57
C VAL A 26 2.62 3.92 8.13
N GLU A 27 3.39 3.37 7.19
CA GLU A 27 3.04 3.29 5.77
C GLU A 27 1.69 2.57 5.57
N PHE A 28 1.58 1.35 6.08
CA PHE A 28 0.36 0.56 5.93
C PHE A 28 -0.79 1.09 6.80
N GLY A 29 -0.49 1.73 7.93
CA GLY A 29 -1.48 2.40 8.78
C GLY A 29 -2.12 3.61 8.10
N VAL A 30 -1.31 4.49 7.49
CA VAL A 30 -1.79 5.65 6.72
C VAL A 30 -2.61 5.19 5.52
N ILE A 31 -2.11 4.20 4.78
CA ILE A 31 -2.85 3.59 3.66
C ILE A 31 -4.21 3.04 4.12
N ALA A 32 -4.24 2.28 5.22
CA ALA A 32 -5.47 1.70 5.73
C ALA A 32 -6.46 2.79 6.15
N ALA A 33 -5.99 3.86 6.80
CA ALA A 33 -6.84 4.98 7.20
C ALA A 33 -7.43 5.73 5.99
N VAL A 34 -6.61 6.04 4.98
CA VAL A 34 -7.05 6.75 3.76
C VAL A 34 -8.05 5.90 2.98
N THR A 35 -7.75 4.62 2.78
CA THR A 35 -8.63 3.71 2.02
C THR A 35 -9.93 3.41 2.78
N ALA A 36 -9.90 3.31 4.11
CA ALA A 36 -11.11 3.23 4.92
C ALA A 36 -11.98 4.48 4.79
N GLY A 37 -11.39 5.67 4.85
CA GLY A 37 -12.09 6.95 4.66
C GLY A 37 -12.75 7.04 3.28
N LEU A 38 -12.04 6.63 2.22
CA LEU A 38 -12.61 6.55 0.86
C LEU A 38 -13.74 5.52 0.78
N GLY A 39 -13.60 4.38 1.47
CA GLY A 39 -14.64 3.38 1.60
C GLY A 39 -15.93 3.97 2.17
N VAL A 40 -15.83 4.65 3.31
CA VAL A 40 -16.96 5.35 3.95
C VAL A 40 -17.57 6.38 3.02
N TYR A 41 -16.74 7.22 2.38
CA TYR A 41 -17.20 8.20 1.40
C TYR A 41 -18.02 7.56 0.27
N PHE A 42 -17.55 6.45 -0.30
CA PHE A 42 -18.27 5.76 -1.38
C PHE A 42 -19.54 5.06 -0.92
N VAL A 43 -19.58 4.54 0.32
CA VAL A 43 -20.82 4.03 0.93
C VAL A 43 -21.87 5.14 1.01
N VAL A 44 -21.50 6.31 1.54
CA VAL A 44 -22.40 7.47 1.66
C VAL A 44 -22.85 7.97 0.28
N ALA A 45 -21.99 7.90 -0.73
CA ALA A 45 -22.33 8.25 -2.11
C ALA A 45 -23.09 7.16 -2.89
N HIS A 46 -23.53 6.07 -2.23
CA HIS A 46 -24.20 4.91 -2.84
C HIS A 46 -23.40 4.22 -3.96
N ARG A 47 -22.06 4.37 -3.97
CA ARG A 47 -21.16 3.75 -4.94
C ARG A 47 -20.55 2.47 -4.35
N TRP A 48 -21.34 1.40 -4.34
CA TRP A 48 -21.00 0.15 -3.65
C TRP A 48 -19.72 -0.55 -4.13
N VAL A 49 -19.51 -0.63 -5.45
CA VAL A 49 -18.32 -1.30 -6.02
C VAL A 49 -17.01 -0.63 -5.55
N PRO A 50 -16.79 0.69 -5.74
CA PRO A 50 -15.56 1.32 -5.26
C PRO A 50 -15.47 1.35 -3.73
N ALA A 51 -16.60 1.36 -3.00
CA ALA A 51 -16.60 1.21 -1.55
C ALA A 51 -16.01 -0.14 -1.12
N LEU A 52 -16.46 -1.25 -1.74
CA LEU A 52 -15.95 -2.59 -1.44
C LEU A 52 -14.45 -2.72 -1.74
N VAL A 53 -13.97 -2.14 -2.85
CA VAL A 53 -12.54 -2.13 -3.18
C VAL A 53 -11.74 -1.37 -2.12
N ALA A 54 -12.19 -0.18 -1.75
CA ALA A 54 -11.48 0.67 -0.78
C ALA A 54 -11.45 0.03 0.63
N ILE A 55 -12.57 -0.55 1.08
CA ILE A 55 -12.64 -1.29 2.34
C ILE A 55 -11.76 -2.54 2.28
N GLY A 56 -11.79 -3.28 1.16
CA GLY A 56 -10.97 -4.47 0.95
C GLY A 56 -9.47 -4.17 1.03
N LEU A 57 -9.03 -3.01 0.51
CA LEU A 57 -7.66 -2.53 0.65
C LEU A 57 -7.32 -2.22 2.11
N ALA A 58 -8.17 -1.50 2.83
CA ALA A 58 -7.96 -1.18 4.25
C ALA A 58 -7.81 -2.45 5.11
N VAL A 59 -8.69 -3.43 4.88
CA VAL A 59 -8.63 -4.75 5.53
C VAL A 59 -7.33 -5.49 5.18
N ASN A 60 -6.86 -5.42 3.94
CA ASN A 60 -5.60 -6.06 3.52
C ASN A 60 -4.36 -5.44 4.17
N CYS A 61 -4.35 -4.11 4.33
CA CYS A 61 -3.21 -3.39 4.90
C CYS A 61 -3.11 -3.54 6.42
N THR A 62 -4.24 -3.78 7.10
CA THR A 62 -4.30 -3.88 8.56
C THR A 62 -3.39 -4.98 9.15
N PRO A 63 -3.41 -6.25 8.67
CA PRO A 63 -2.49 -7.29 9.14
C PRO A 63 -1.01 -6.94 9.02
N VAL A 64 -0.61 -6.21 7.97
CA VAL A 64 0.79 -5.81 7.74
C VAL A 64 1.25 -4.85 8.82
N ALA A 65 0.45 -3.80 9.08
CA ALA A 65 0.73 -2.82 10.13
C ALA A 65 0.72 -3.45 11.53
N VAL A 66 -0.27 -4.31 11.82
CA VAL A 66 -0.37 -5.03 13.10
C VAL A 66 0.82 -5.96 13.31
N LEU A 67 1.25 -6.69 12.28
CA LEU A 67 2.44 -7.55 12.36
C LEU A 67 3.71 -6.73 12.58
N ALA A 68 3.86 -5.58 11.91
CA ALA A 68 4.99 -4.69 12.11
C ALA A 68 5.05 -4.16 13.56
N LEU A 69 3.92 -3.69 14.10
CA LEU A 69 3.82 -3.25 15.49
C LEU A 69 4.13 -4.37 16.49
N ARG A 70 3.62 -5.59 16.25
CA ARG A 70 3.93 -6.76 17.09
C ARG A 70 5.41 -7.13 17.05
N SER A 71 6.03 -7.17 15.87
CA SER A 71 7.45 -7.47 15.72
C SER A 71 8.32 -6.40 16.38
N ARG A 72 7.92 -5.11 16.32
CA ARG A 72 8.56 -4.02 17.06
C ARG A 72 8.43 -4.21 18.57
N ALA A 73 7.22 -4.49 19.07
CA ALA A 73 7.00 -4.72 20.50
C ALA A 73 7.83 -5.90 21.03
N ARG A 74 8.04 -6.92 20.20
CA ARG A 74 8.89 -8.08 20.50
C ARG A 74 10.40 -7.85 20.31
N HIS A 75 10.81 -6.64 19.93
CA HIS A 75 12.21 -6.29 19.69
C HIS A 75 12.88 -7.24 18.69
N GLU A 76 12.13 -7.70 17.67
CA GLU A 76 12.68 -8.57 16.63
C GLU A 76 13.80 -7.84 15.85
N PRO A 77 14.82 -8.56 15.35
CA PRO A 77 15.91 -7.94 14.62
C PRO A 77 15.43 -7.42 13.26
N GLN A 78 15.59 -6.12 13.03
CA GLN A 78 15.26 -5.43 11.77
C GLN A 78 16.51 -4.85 11.10
N ILE A 79 16.46 -4.68 9.78
CA ILE A 79 17.54 -4.06 9.00
C ILE A 79 17.23 -2.57 8.81
N GLY A 80 16.00 -2.26 8.37
CA GLY A 80 15.56 -0.90 8.11
C GLY A 80 16.34 -0.16 7.02
N TYR A 81 15.97 1.10 6.78
CA TYR A 81 16.64 1.97 5.81
C TYR A 81 18.12 2.21 6.13
N ALA A 82 18.49 2.29 7.41
CA ALA A 82 19.88 2.47 7.84
C ALA A 82 20.76 1.27 7.45
N GLY A 83 20.26 0.04 7.59
CA GLY A 83 20.96 -1.17 7.15
C GLY A 83 21.06 -1.27 5.63
N LEU A 84 20.06 -0.80 4.89
CA LEU A 84 20.09 -0.74 3.42
C LEU A 84 21.01 0.37 2.87
N ALA A 85 21.42 1.36 3.67
CA ALA A 85 22.35 2.39 3.24
C ALA A 85 23.79 1.85 3.10
N SER A 86 24.16 0.85 3.90
CA SER A 86 25.45 0.16 3.81
C SER A 86 25.60 -0.60 2.48
N ALA A 87 26.68 -0.31 1.75
CA ALA A 87 27.01 -1.02 0.51
C ALA A 87 27.29 -2.51 0.76
N GLU A 88 27.80 -2.84 1.96
CA GLU A 88 28.15 -4.19 2.40
C GLU A 88 26.89 -5.01 2.66
N THR A 89 25.93 -4.45 3.40
CA THR A 89 24.62 -5.07 3.66
C THR A 89 23.84 -5.26 2.36
N ARG A 90 23.92 -4.30 1.43
CA ARG A 90 23.32 -4.44 0.09
C ARG A 90 23.93 -5.59 -0.71
N ARG A 91 25.25 -5.78 -0.66
CA ARG A 91 25.93 -6.90 -1.33
C ARG A 91 25.54 -8.24 -0.69
N GLN A 92 25.48 -8.30 0.63
CA GLN A 92 25.13 -9.52 1.36
C GLN A 92 23.68 -9.95 1.10
N ILE A 93 22.72 -9.01 1.13
CA ILE A 93 21.31 -9.27 0.78
C ILE A 93 21.16 -9.72 -0.67
N ARG A 94 21.93 -9.13 -1.59
CA ARG A 94 21.88 -9.47 -3.02
C ARG A 94 22.45 -10.87 -3.30
N ALA A 95 23.44 -11.31 -2.51
CA ALA A 95 23.98 -12.67 -2.57
C ALA A 95 23.03 -13.70 -1.96
N GLU A 96 22.39 -13.38 -0.83
CA GLU A 96 21.49 -14.30 -0.13
C GLU A 96 20.11 -14.43 -0.79
N ARG A 97 19.60 -13.36 -1.39
CA ARG A 97 18.26 -13.32 -1.99
C ARG A 97 18.29 -12.62 -3.37
N PRO A 98 18.77 -13.28 -4.42
CA PRO A 98 18.91 -12.67 -5.75
C PRO A 98 17.56 -12.24 -6.37
N HIS A 99 16.45 -12.83 -5.92
CA HIS A 99 15.11 -12.52 -6.42
C HIS A 99 14.42 -11.37 -5.66
N LEU A 100 15.01 -10.87 -4.58
CA LEU A 100 14.35 -9.92 -3.67
C LEU A 100 14.00 -8.60 -4.37
N LEU A 101 14.82 -8.15 -5.32
CA LEU A 101 14.52 -6.98 -6.14
C LEU A 101 13.29 -7.21 -7.03
N ARG A 102 13.20 -8.39 -7.64
CA ARG A 102 12.06 -8.77 -8.49
C ARG A 102 10.78 -8.91 -7.66
N ASP A 103 10.88 -9.51 -6.48
CA ASP A 103 9.75 -9.66 -5.55
C ASP A 103 9.27 -8.30 -5.05
N THR A 104 10.19 -7.41 -4.66
CA THR A 104 9.84 -6.04 -4.25
C THR A 104 9.20 -5.27 -5.40
N LEU A 105 9.75 -5.32 -6.61
CA LEU A 105 9.13 -4.68 -7.78
C LEU A 105 7.75 -5.26 -8.11
N THR A 106 7.58 -6.58 -7.97
CA THR A 106 6.29 -7.24 -8.21
C THR A 106 5.27 -6.81 -7.17
N ILE A 107 5.65 -6.78 -5.88
CA ILE A 107 4.79 -6.33 -4.79
C ILE A 107 4.44 -4.85 -4.96
N THR A 108 5.43 -3.99 -5.19
CA THR A 108 5.23 -2.55 -5.43
C THR A 108 4.35 -2.29 -6.66
N GLY A 109 4.57 -3.03 -7.76
CA GLY A 109 3.73 -2.92 -8.95
C GLY A 109 2.28 -3.32 -8.67
N LEU A 110 2.07 -4.46 -8.01
CA LEU A 110 0.73 -4.93 -7.63
C LEU A 110 0.03 -4.00 -6.64
N THR A 111 0.76 -3.40 -5.70
CA THR A 111 0.18 -2.44 -4.74
C THR A 111 -0.11 -1.10 -5.37
N LEU A 112 0.65 -0.64 -6.36
CA LEU A 112 0.43 0.65 -7.04
C LEU A 112 -0.76 0.64 -8.01
N ILE A 113 -1.11 -0.50 -8.59
CA ILE A 113 -2.23 -0.61 -9.56
C ILE A 113 -3.56 -0.07 -8.97
N PRO A 114 -4.00 -0.49 -7.76
CA PRO A 114 -5.19 0.07 -7.12
C PRO A 114 -5.14 1.59 -6.92
N TYR A 115 -3.98 2.15 -6.54
CA TYR A 115 -3.82 3.59 -6.34
C TYR A 115 -3.81 4.35 -7.66
N ALA A 116 -3.16 3.82 -8.69
CA ALA A 116 -3.16 4.41 -10.03
C ALA A 116 -4.59 4.45 -10.61
N ALA A 117 -5.37 3.39 -10.40
CA ALA A 117 -6.78 3.33 -10.78
C ALA A 117 -7.62 4.36 -9.99
N ALA A 118 -7.43 4.45 -8.68
CA ALA A 118 -8.11 5.44 -7.84
C ALA A 118 -7.75 6.89 -8.22
N LEU A 119 -6.46 7.17 -8.47
CA LEU A 119 -5.97 8.47 -8.90
C LEU A 119 -6.57 8.85 -10.26
N ARG A 120 -6.64 7.92 -11.20
CA ARG A 120 -7.29 8.15 -12.50
C ARG A 120 -8.77 8.51 -12.34
N LEU A 121 -9.51 7.79 -11.50
CA LEU A 121 -10.92 8.10 -11.22
C LEU A 121 -11.11 9.48 -10.59
N LEU A 122 -10.19 9.90 -9.72
CA LEU A 122 -10.19 11.25 -9.13
C LEU A 122 -9.90 12.33 -10.19
N VAL A 123 -8.94 12.09 -11.08
CA VAL A 123 -8.61 13.00 -12.19
C VAL A 123 -9.77 13.12 -13.19
N GLU A 124 -10.44 12.02 -13.52
CA GLU A 124 -11.61 12.02 -14.39
C GLU A 124 -12.78 12.81 -13.77
N ARG A 125 -13.02 12.63 -12.46
CA ARG A 125 -14.00 13.43 -11.70
C ARG A 125 -13.62 14.91 -11.65
N GLY A 126 -12.35 15.23 -11.42
CA GLY A 126 -11.85 16.61 -11.38
C GLY A 126 -11.95 17.32 -12.74
N ARG A 127 -11.67 16.60 -13.84
CA ARG A 127 -11.82 17.14 -15.20
C ARG A 127 -13.28 17.37 -15.60
N GLY A 128 -14.19 16.51 -15.16
CA GLY A 128 -15.64 16.70 -15.38
C GLY A 128 -16.24 17.87 -14.60
N ALA A 129 -15.60 18.31 -13.50
CA ALA A 129 -16.02 19.49 -12.74
C ALA A 129 -15.53 20.82 -13.34
N VAL A 130 -14.58 20.79 -14.29
CA VAL A 130 -13.92 21.98 -14.88
C VAL A 130 -14.52 22.39 -16.23
N THR A 131 -15.58 21.73 -16.71
CA THR A 131 -16.37 22.23 -17.86
C THR A 131 -17.71 22.82 -17.38
N PRO A 132 -17.74 24.09 -16.93
CA PRO A 132 -18.99 24.80 -16.76
C PRO A 132 -19.57 25.12 -18.14
N GLY A 133 -20.75 24.56 -18.43
CA GLY A 133 -21.78 25.16 -19.28
C GLY A 133 -21.36 25.65 -20.68
N ALA A 134 -21.09 24.73 -21.61
CA ALA A 134 -21.37 24.99 -23.02
C ALA A 134 -22.88 24.78 -23.23
N GLY A 135 -23.70 25.80 -22.96
CA GLY A 135 -25.15 25.65 -23.05
C GLY A 135 -25.95 26.87 -22.64
N ALA A 136 -25.55 28.08 -23.06
CA ALA A 136 -26.49 29.18 -23.17
C ALA A 136 -27.06 29.17 -24.60
N ARG A 137 -28.22 28.52 -24.77
CA ARG A 137 -29.18 28.84 -25.83
C ARG A 137 -30.08 29.96 -25.29
N GLU A 138 -30.17 31.05 -26.03
CA GLU A 138 -31.27 32.02 -26.09
C GLU A 138 -31.00 32.81 -27.39
N ASP A 139 -31.32 32.24 -28.56
CA ASP A 139 -32.58 32.49 -29.27
C ASP A 139 -33.79 32.87 -28.40
N ALA A 140 -34.00 34.17 -28.23
CA ALA A 140 -35.30 34.84 -28.11
C ALA A 140 -35.16 36.33 -28.48
#